data_AF-A0A0L8GBB1-F1
#
_entry.id   AF-A0A0L8GBB1-F1
#
_cell.length_a   1.000
_cell.length_b   1.000
_cell.length_c   1.000
_cell.angle_alpha   90.00
_cell.angle_beta   90.00
_cell.angle_gamma   90.00
#
_symmetry.space_group_name_H-M   'P 1'
#
loop_
_entity.id
_entity.type
_entity.pdbx_description
1 polymer ?
#
loop_
_entity_poly.entity_id
_entity_poly.type
_entity_poly.pdbx_seq_one_letter_code
_entity_poly.pdbx_strand_id
1 'polypeptide(L)'
;MKKFIAETKSMTPEEKASYLEYNREMGVVHEDCAQEGQTQAPPRDQAVVRHFITLISHNNKLYELDGRKEGPVCHGEINKESFLESAAAMVKKFMARDPEEMDFSVMALAED
;
A
#
# COMPACT_ATOMS: atom_id res chain seq x y z
N MET A 1 -3.54 2.02 -15.29
CA MET A 1 -3.97 0.90 -14.39
C MET A 1 -4.65 -0.30 -15.06
N LYS A 2 -5.79 -0.16 -15.77
CA LYS A 2 -6.52 -1.34 -16.32
C LYS A 2 -5.64 -2.26 -17.17
N LYS A 3 -4.80 -1.67 -18.02
CA LYS A 3 -3.81 -2.36 -18.86
C LYS A 3 -2.82 -3.19 -18.04
N PHE A 4 -2.15 -2.56 -17.07
CA PHE A 4 -1.20 -3.24 -16.16
C PHE A 4 -1.83 -4.44 -15.45
N ILE A 5 -3.05 -4.30 -14.92
CA ILE A 5 -3.75 -5.41 -14.25
C ILE A 5 -4.03 -6.57 -15.22
N ALA A 6 -4.42 -6.26 -16.47
CA ALA A 6 -4.69 -7.27 -17.48
C ALA A 6 -3.40 -8.01 -17.90
N GLU A 7 -2.33 -7.27 -18.17
CA GLU A 7 -1.03 -7.80 -18.61
C GLU A 7 -0.33 -8.63 -17.54
N THR A 8 -0.54 -8.30 -16.26
CA THR A 8 0.12 -8.97 -15.15
C THR A 8 -0.72 -10.05 -14.47
N LYS A 9 -1.96 -10.30 -14.94
CA LYS A 9 -2.93 -11.14 -14.23
C LYS A 9 -2.41 -12.54 -13.86
N SER A 10 -1.68 -13.18 -14.75
CA SER A 10 -1.15 -14.54 -14.59
C SER A 10 0.26 -14.61 -14.00
N MET A 11 0.89 -13.46 -13.72
CA MET A 11 2.24 -13.39 -13.20
C MET A 11 2.31 -13.70 -11.70
N THR A 12 3.43 -14.27 -11.25
CA THR A 12 3.75 -14.38 -9.82
C THR A 12 4.00 -12.99 -9.21
N PRO A 13 3.99 -12.83 -7.87
CA PRO A 13 4.31 -11.56 -7.24
C PRO A 13 5.67 -10.97 -7.67
N GLU A 14 6.69 -11.81 -7.84
CA GLU A 14 8.05 -11.42 -8.24
C GLU A 14 8.07 -10.96 -9.71
N GLU A 15 7.39 -11.70 -10.59
CA GLU A 15 7.23 -11.30 -11.99
C GLU A 15 6.46 -9.98 -12.11
N LYS A 16 5.44 -9.76 -11.28
CA LYS A 16 4.71 -8.48 -11.21
C LYS A 16 5.60 -7.33 -10.74
N ALA A 17 6.44 -7.57 -9.74
CA ALA A 17 7.39 -6.58 -9.24
C ALA A 17 8.40 -6.20 -10.33
N SER A 18 8.98 -7.19 -11.00
CA SER A 18 9.89 -6.96 -12.12
C SER A 18 9.20 -6.23 -13.28
N TYR A 19 7.97 -6.63 -13.62
CA TYR A 19 7.19 -5.94 -14.65
C TYR A 19 6.92 -4.48 -14.30
N LEU A 20 6.60 -4.18 -13.03
CA LEU A 20 6.40 -2.81 -12.54
C LEU A 20 7.68 -1.98 -12.62
N GLU A 21 8.83 -2.54 -12.22
CA GLU A 21 10.14 -1.89 -12.25
C GLU A 21 10.50 -1.36 -13.65
N TYR A 22 10.21 -2.14 -14.69
CA TYR A 22 10.48 -1.75 -16.08
C TYR A 22 9.28 -1.09 -16.79
N ASN A 23 8.16 -0.87 -16.10
CA ASN A 23 6.99 -0.24 -16.69
C ASN A 23 7.14 1.28 -16.76
N ARG A 24 7.59 1.78 -17.93
CA ARG A 24 7.80 3.22 -18.15
C ARG A 24 6.54 4.07 -17.93
N GLU A 25 5.36 3.56 -18.28
CA GLU A 25 4.10 4.31 -18.11
C GLU A 25 3.82 4.58 -16.63
N MET A 26 3.94 3.55 -15.79
CA MET A 26 3.80 3.71 -14.33
C MET A 26 4.91 4.57 -13.74
N GLY A 27 6.15 4.39 -14.19
CA GLY A 27 7.29 5.16 -13.69
C GLY A 27 7.14 6.66 -13.92
N VAL A 28 6.69 7.07 -15.11
CA VAL A 28 6.45 8.49 -15.42
C VAL A 28 5.31 9.06 -14.58
N VAL A 29 4.17 8.36 -14.49
CA VAL A 29 3.03 8.85 -13.69
C VAL A 29 3.41 8.95 -12.21
N HIS A 30 4.16 7.99 -11.68
CA HIS A 30 4.63 8.04 -10.29
C HIS A 30 5.57 9.22 -10.05
N GLU A 31 6.52 9.47 -10.96
CA GLU A 31 7.43 10.62 -10.87
C GLU A 31 6.67 11.94 -10.92
N ASP A 32 5.71 12.09 -11.85
CA ASP A 32 4.89 13.30 -11.95
C ASP A 32 4.13 13.55 -10.63
N CYS A 33 3.48 12.51 -10.08
CA CYS A 33 2.80 12.62 -8.78
C CYS A 33 3.75 12.90 -7.61
N ALA A 34 5.00 12.44 -7.65
CA ALA A 34 5.98 12.71 -6.61
C ALA A 34 6.37 14.19 -6.52
N GLN A 35 6.20 14.95 -7.62
CA GLN A 35 6.43 16.39 -7.67
C GLN A 35 5.20 17.21 -7.24
N GLU A 36 4.06 16.57 -7.00
CA GLU A 36 2.82 17.21 -6.53
C GLU A 36 2.76 17.29 -4.99
N GLY A 37 1.69 17.91 -4.48
CA GLY A 37 1.41 18.00 -3.04
C GLY A 37 1.86 19.31 -2.42
N GLN A 38 1.80 19.37 -1.08
CA GLN A 38 2.07 20.59 -0.30
C GLN A 38 3.55 20.74 0.08
N THR A 39 4.37 19.72 -0.17
CA THR A 39 5.80 19.67 0.18
C THR A 39 6.63 19.42 -1.06
N GLN A 40 7.86 19.92 -1.09
CA GLN A 40 8.79 19.62 -2.19
C GLN A 40 9.28 18.17 -2.12
N ALA A 41 9.43 17.53 -3.28
CA ALA A 41 10.06 16.22 -3.38
C ALA A 41 11.50 16.27 -2.85
N PRO A 42 11.92 15.31 -1.99
CA PRO A 42 13.30 15.24 -1.52
C PRO A 42 14.26 14.84 -2.66
N PRO A 43 15.59 15.05 -2.48
CA PRO A 43 16.59 14.48 -3.37
C PRO A 43 16.46 12.96 -3.49
N ARG A 44 16.74 12.43 -4.69
CA ARG A 44 16.55 11.00 -5.01
C ARG A 44 17.41 10.06 -4.15
N ASP A 45 18.54 10.53 -3.66
CA ASP A 45 19.50 9.80 -2.83
C ASP A 45 19.24 9.96 -1.32
N GLN A 46 18.25 10.76 -0.91
CA GLN A 46 17.88 10.91 0.48
C GLN A 46 17.27 9.60 1.02
N ALA A 47 17.78 9.14 2.16
CA ALA A 47 17.23 7.96 2.83
C ALA A 47 15.77 8.20 3.24
N VAL A 48 14.87 7.30 2.81
CA VAL A 48 13.45 7.30 3.18
C VAL A 48 13.20 6.12 4.12
N VAL A 49 12.68 6.43 5.31
CA VAL A 49 12.34 5.42 6.32
C VAL A 49 10.83 5.13 6.38
N ARG A 50 10.00 6.00 5.80
CA ARG A 50 8.54 5.85 5.77
C ARG A 50 8.11 4.88 4.67
N HIS A 51 7.07 4.09 4.95
CA HIS A 51 6.63 3.01 4.09
C HIS A 51 5.10 2.96 3.99
N PHE A 52 4.58 2.72 2.79
CA PHE A 52 3.15 2.52 2.57
C PHE A 52 2.81 1.03 2.54
N ILE A 53 1.72 0.66 3.22
CA ILE A 53 1.08 -0.65 3.12
C ILE A 53 -0.39 -0.45 2.77
N THR A 54 -1.03 -1.48 2.23
CA THR A 54 -2.48 -1.46 1.95
C THR A 54 -3.20 -2.49 2.81
N LEU A 55 -4.27 -2.09 3.48
CA LEU A 55 -5.22 -3.00 4.13
C LEU A 55 -6.42 -3.21 3.21
N ILE A 56 -6.81 -4.46 2.97
CA ILE A 56 -7.97 -4.80 2.14
C ILE A 56 -8.90 -5.81 2.83
N SER A 57 -10.17 -5.79 2.45
CA SER A 57 -11.11 -6.88 2.70
C SER A 57 -11.13 -7.81 1.49
N HIS A 58 -10.85 -9.10 1.71
CA HIS A 58 -10.98 -10.13 0.68
C HIS A 58 -11.50 -11.42 1.31
N ASN A 59 -12.58 -12.00 0.75
CA ASN A 59 -13.24 -13.21 1.26
C ASN A 59 -13.50 -13.16 2.77
N ASN A 60 -14.11 -12.06 3.25
CA ASN A 60 -14.42 -11.82 4.67
C ASN A 60 -13.19 -11.92 5.59
N LYS A 61 -12.00 -11.58 5.09
CA LYS A 61 -10.76 -11.52 5.85
C LYS A 61 -10.06 -10.19 5.63
N LEU A 62 -9.39 -9.71 6.68
CA LEU A 62 -8.52 -8.55 6.62
C LEU A 62 -7.13 -8.99 6.16
N TYR A 63 -6.66 -8.42 5.05
CA TYR A 63 -5.31 -8.65 4.56
C TYR A 63 -4.49 -7.37 4.59
N GLU A 64 -3.23 -7.51 5.00
CA GLU A 64 -2.18 -6.52 4.79
C GLU A 64 -1.36 -6.93 3.56
N LEU A 65 -1.26 -5.99 2.62
CA LEU A 65 -0.42 -6.09 1.43
C LEU A 65 0.79 -5.17 1.62
N ASP A 66 1.94 -5.81 1.82
CA ASP A 66 3.25 -5.15 1.96
C ASP A 66 4.22 -5.84 1.00
N GLY A 67 4.70 -5.11 -0.01
CA GLY A 67 5.64 -5.63 -1.01
C GLY A 67 7.03 -5.99 -0.46
N ARG A 68 7.33 -5.67 0.80
CA ARG A 68 8.58 -6.06 1.49
C ARG A 68 8.46 -7.41 2.21
N LYS A 69 7.28 -8.03 2.23
CA LYS A 69 7.03 -9.34 2.83
C LYS A 69 6.90 -10.42 1.75
N GLU A 70 7.08 -11.67 2.15
CA GLU A 70 6.94 -12.85 1.28
C GLU A 70 5.53 -13.02 0.67
N GLY A 71 4.52 -12.34 1.22
CA GLY A 71 3.17 -12.36 0.69
C GLY A 71 2.14 -11.66 1.59
N PRO A 72 0.86 -11.72 1.21
CA PRO A 72 -0.23 -11.13 1.98
C PRO A 72 -0.31 -11.69 3.40
N VAL A 73 -0.43 -10.80 4.39
CA VAL A 73 -0.60 -11.20 5.80
C VAL A 73 -2.08 -11.16 6.15
N CYS A 74 -2.65 -12.31 6.50
CA CYS A 74 -4.03 -12.42 6.97
C CYS A 74 -4.14 -12.07 8.46
N HIS A 75 -4.93 -11.06 8.79
CA HIS A 75 -5.15 -10.58 10.17
C HIS A 75 -6.41 -11.15 10.84
N GLY A 76 -7.15 -12.00 10.13
CA GLY A 76 -8.32 -12.71 10.65
C GLY A 76 -9.60 -12.38 9.88
N GLU A 77 -10.71 -12.93 10.37
CA GLU A 77 -12.03 -12.74 9.78
C GLU A 77 -12.60 -11.36 10.12
N ILE A 78 -13.32 -10.79 9.16
CA ILE A 78 -14.04 -9.52 9.28
C ILE A 78 -15.36 -9.61 8.55
N ASN A 79 -16.33 -8.80 8.97
CA ASN A 79 -17.52 -8.54 8.17
C ASN A 79 -17.21 -7.40 7.20
N LYS A 80 -17.83 -7.42 6.00
CA LYS A 80 -17.63 -6.35 5.01
C LYS A 80 -18.01 -4.97 5.56
N GLU A 81 -19.08 -4.91 6.33
CA GLU A 81 -19.57 -3.69 7.00
C GLU A 81 -18.62 -3.18 8.08
N SER A 82 -17.78 -4.05 8.66
CA SER A 82 -16.84 -3.70 9.73
C SER A 82 -15.41 -3.51 9.23
N PHE A 83 -15.20 -3.37 7.92
CA PHE A 83 -13.86 -3.32 7.32
C PHE A 83 -13.08 -2.10 7.82
N LEU A 84 -13.70 -0.92 7.83
CA LEU A 84 -13.03 0.32 8.24
C LEU A 84 -12.59 0.25 9.71
N GLU A 85 -13.46 -0.20 10.60
CA GLU A 85 -13.18 -0.34 12.03
C GLU A 85 -12.08 -1.39 12.27
N SER A 86 -12.13 -2.50 11.52
CA SER A 86 -11.13 -3.57 11.62
C SER A 86 -9.76 -3.12 11.13
N ALA A 87 -9.72 -2.38 10.01
CA ALA A 87 -8.51 -1.78 9.48
C ALA A 87 -7.95 -0.72 10.45
N ALA A 88 -8.79 0.15 11.00
CA ALA A 88 -8.38 1.16 11.99
C ALA A 88 -7.84 0.51 13.28
N ALA A 89 -8.47 -0.58 13.75
CA ALA A 89 -7.95 -1.36 14.87
C ALA A 89 -6.57 -1.97 14.57
N MET A 90 -6.33 -2.39 13.33
CA MET A 90 -5.02 -2.87 12.90
C MET A 90 -3.98 -1.75 12.85
N VAL A 91 -4.34 -0.58 12.32
CA VAL A 91 -3.45 0.60 12.35
C VAL A 91 -3.06 0.98 13.78
N LYS A 92 -4.01 0.96 14.73
CA LYS A 92 -3.72 1.20 16.15
C LYS A 92 -2.73 0.19 16.72
N LYS A 93 -2.77 -1.07 16.28
CA LYS A 93 -1.77 -2.08 16.67
C LYS A 93 -0.38 -1.78 16.09
N PHE A 94 -0.27 -1.16 14.91
CA PHE A 94 1.03 -0.70 14.39
C PHE A 94 1.57 0.46 15.21
N MET A 95 0.75 1.47 15.49
CA MET A 95 1.12 2.61 16.34
C MET A 95 1.55 2.15 17.74
N ALA A 96 0.85 1.18 18.33
CA ALA A 96 1.18 0.67 19.66
C ALA A 96 2.52 -0.09 19.75
N ARG A 97 3.15 -0.45 18.61
CA ARG A 97 4.48 -1.09 18.61
C ARG A 97 5.60 -0.09 18.85
N ASP A 98 5.39 1.17 18.48
CA ASP A 98 6.32 2.26 18.70
C ASP A 98 5.52 3.50 19.18
N PRO A 99 5.22 3.58 20.49
CA PRO A 99 4.30 4.57 21.03
C PRO A 99 4.85 6.01 21.00
N GLU A 100 6.15 6.19 20.74
CA GLU A 100 6.78 7.51 20.60
C GLU A 100 6.79 8.00 19.15
N GLU A 101 6.57 7.08 18.19
CA GLU A 101 6.48 7.43 16.78
C GLU A 101 5.14 8.11 16.46
N MET A 102 5.22 9.27 15.83
CA MET A 102 4.07 10.11 15.48
C MET A 102 3.86 10.21 13.97
N ASP A 103 4.81 9.72 13.16
CA ASP A 103 4.81 9.82 11.71
C ASP A 103 3.93 8.76 11.02
N PHE A 104 2.66 8.71 11.42
CA PHE A 104 1.65 7.89 10.77
C PHE A 104 0.67 8.75 9.97
N SER A 105 0.34 8.28 8.77
CA SER A 105 -0.75 8.82 7.96
C SER A 105 -1.63 7.68 7.47
N VAL A 106 -2.94 7.93 7.38
CA VAL A 106 -3.94 6.95 6.96
C VAL A 106 -4.87 7.61 5.95
N MET A 107 -5.10 6.93 4.84
CA MET A 107 -6.05 7.35 3.80
C MET A 107 -7.02 6.21 3.52
N ALA A 108 -8.31 6.53 3.47
CA ALA A 108 -9.36 5.58 3.10
C ALA A 108 -9.79 5.83 1.65
N LEU A 109 -9.89 4.76 0.86
CA LEU A 109 -10.54 4.79 -0.44
C LEU A 109 -12.03 4.50 -0.24
N ALA A 110 -12.88 5.52 -0.39
CA ALA A 110 -14.33 5.45 -0.24
C ALA A 110 -15.04 5.65 -1.59
N GLU A 111 -16.31 5.28 -1.66
CA GLU A 111 -17.17 5.68 -2.78
C GLU A 111 -17.39 7.20 -2.74
N ASP A 112 -17.52 7.82 -3.92
CA ASP A 112 -17.80 9.25 -4.07
C ASP A 112 -19.21 9.63 -3.58
#